data_AF-A0A5K1D7L9-F1
#
_entry.id   AF-A0A5K1D7L9-F1
#
_cell.length_a   1.000
_cell.length_b   1.000
_cell.length_c   1.000
_cell.angle_alpha   90.00
_cell.angle_beta   90.00
_cell.angle_gamma   90.00
#
_symmetry.space_group_name_H-M   'P 1'
#
loop_
_entity.id
_entity.type
_entity.pdbx_description
1 polymer ?
#
loop_
_entity_poly.entity_id
_entity_poly.type
_entity_poly.pdbx_seq_one_letter_code
_entity_poly.pdbx_strand_id
1 'polypeptide(L)'
;FINIDCGSHFESNVDPYTNVTYFSDSKLMEFGEIKSPDSSYIEDRLKYLWKVRTFPKGNRTCYKLQPVTPGSKYLIRPNFLYGNFDGLNSFPQFDLYLDNTFAQTVNASVSEWQVYEFIVKATRSCLTLCLCRTNERDPFISAIELRPMPDAIYPVVNATLALNMLSRQNFGRRDRNWY
;
A
#
# COMPACT_ATOMS: atom_id res chain seq x y z
N PHE A 1 -3.22 -8.27 -12.11
CA PHE A 1 -2.79 -7.31 -11.07
C PHE A 1 -3.77 -7.40 -9.91
N ILE A 2 -3.43 -6.88 -8.74
CA ILE A 2 -4.29 -6.88 -7.53
C ILE A 2 -4.42 -5.44 -7.04
N ASN A 3 -5.63 -4.99 -6.73
CA ASN A 3 -5.86 -3.71 -6.04
C ASN A 3 -6.80 -3.94 -4.87
N ILE A 4 -6.37 -3.56 -3.67
CA ILE A 4 -7.05 -3.84 -2.42
C ILE A 4 -7.42 -2.50 -1.77
N ASP A 5 -8.70 -2.36 -1.41
CA ASP A 5 -9.27 -1.25 -0.64
C ASP A 5 -9.37 -1.69 0.83
N CYS A 6 -8.44 -1.23 1.66
CA CYS A 6 -8.26 -1.75 3.02
C CYS A 6 -9.28 -1.13 3.98
N GLY A 7 -10.14 -1.96 4.56
CA GLY A 7 -11.20 -1.49 5.44
C GLY A 7 -12.46 -1.00 4.71
N SER A 8 -12.58 -1.22 3.39
CA SER A 8 -13.82 -0.93 2.68
C SER A 8 -14.95 -1.85 3.12
N HIS A 9 -16.12 -1.25 3.33
CA HIS A 9 -17.39 -1.95 3.55
C HIS A 9 -18.06 -2.43 2.25
N PHE A 10 -17.63 -1.89 1.11
CA PHE A 10 -18.12 -2.31 -0.21
C PHE A 10 -17.23 -3.43 -0.73
N GLU A 11 -17.82 -4.43 -1.40
CA GLU A 11 -17.04 -5.52 -2.00
C GLU A 11 -15.99 -5.01 -2.99
N SER A 12 -16.35 -3.96 -3.74
CA SER A 12 -15.43 -3.27 -4.64
C SER A 12 -15.82 -1.80 -4.86
N ASN A 13 -14.83 -1.01 -5.25
CA ASN A 13 -14.98 0.39 -5.65
C ASN A 13 -14.19 0.62 -6.94
N VAL A 14 -14.70 1.48 -7.82
CA VAL A 14 -13.98 1.89 -9.05
C VAL A 14 -13.44 3.30 -8.85
N ASP A 15 -12.14 3.48 -9.09
CA ASP A 15 -11.52 4.79 -9.18
C ASP A 15 -11.99 5.47 -10.49
N PRO A 16 -12.69 6.62 -10.41
CA PRO A 16 -13.28 7.27 -11.57
C PRO A 16 -12.25 7.88 -12.55
N TYR A 17 -10.98 8.07 -12.16
CA TYR A 17 -9.95 8.64 -13.02
C TYR A 17 -9.17 7.56 -13.75
N THR A 18 -8.72 6.56 -13.00
CA THR A 18 -7.89 5.48 -13.54
C THR A 18 -8.72 4.33 -14.10
N ASN A 19 -10.04 4.31 -13.84
CA ASN A 19 -10.96 3.21 -14.13
C ASN A 19 -10.50 1.88 -13.51
N VAL A 20 -9.71 1.95 -12.42
CA VAL A 20 -9.19 0.79 -11.70
C VAL A 20 -10.19 0.36 -10.64
N THR A 21 -10.56 -0.91 -10.67
CA THR A 21 -11.35 -1.54 -9.59
C THR A 21 -10.45 -1.96 -8.44
N TYR A 22 -10.82 -1.54 -7.23
CA TYR A 22 -10.27 -1.98 -5.95
C TYR A 22 -11.27 -2.89 -5.25
N PHE A 23 -10.78 -3.96 -4.63
CA PHE A 23 -11.61 -4.94 -3.91
C PHE A 23 -11.35 -4.86 -2.41
N SER A 24 -12.40 -5.06 -1.60
CA SER A 24 -12.27 -5.07 -0.14
C SER A 24 -11.25 -6.10 0.35
N ASP A 25 -10.52 -5.75 1.40
CA ASP A 25 -9.59 -6.65 2.08
C ASP A 25 -10.26 -7.64 3.06
N SER A 26 -11.58 -7.63 3.17
CA SER A 26 -12.36 -8.49 4.07
C SER A 26 -12.08 -10.00 3.91
N LYS A 27 -11.72 -10.46 2.70
CA LYS A 27 -11.33 -11.87 2.45
C LYS A 27 -9.87 -12.17 2.75
N LEU A 28 -9.06 -11.15 3.03
CA LEU A 28 -7.63 -11.25 3.31
C LEU A 28 -7.31 -11.05 4.79
N MET A 29 -8.16 -10.31 5.50
CA MET A 29 -7.96 -9.94 6.90
C MET A 29 -9.23 -10.19 7.72
N GLU A 30 -9.12 -11.09 8.70
CA GLU A 30 -10.20 -11.40 9.64
C GLU A 30 -10.21 -10.47 10.87
N PHE A 31 -9.15 -9.69 11.06
CA PHE A 31 -8.98 -8.80 12.23
C PHE A 31 -8.51 -7.39 11.81
N GLY A 32 -8.28 -6.55 12.82
CA GLY A 32 -8.02 -5.13 12.64
C GLY A 32 -9.30 -4.31 12.74
N GLU A 33 -9.14 -3.02 12.98
CA GLU A 33 -10.25 -2.07 13.08
C GLU A 33 -10.35 -1.26 11.80
N ILE A 34 -11.57 -0.94 11.40
CA ILE A 34 -11.83 -0.05 10.28
C ILE A 34 -12.00 1.35 10.85
N LYS A 35 -11.24 2.31 10.33
CA LYS A 35 -11.32 3.72 10.71
C LYS A 35 -11.51 4.58 9.47
N SER A 36 -11.96 5.81 9.70
CA SER A 36 -12.10 6.81 8.63
C SER A 36 -11.12 7.93 8.94
N PRO A 37 -10.24 8.30 7.99
CA PRO A 37 -9.53 9.57 8.06
C PRO A 37 -10.54 10.73 8.22
N ASP A 38 -10.12 11.83 8.82
CA ASP A 38 -10.90 13.06 8.87
C ASP A 38 -11.23 13.52 7.44
N SER A 39 -12.49 13.89 7.21
CA SER A 39 -12.99 14.33 5.91
C SER A 39 -12.20 15.49 5.29
N SER A 40 -11.55 16.33 6.10
CA SER A 40 -10.70 17.42 5.63
C SER A 40 -9.45 16.96 4.87
N TYR A 41 -9.04 15.69 5.04
CA TYR A 41 -7.88 15.09 4.37
C TYR A 41 -8.27 14.09 3.27
N ILE A 42 -9.57 13.89 3.04
CA ILE A 42 -10.06 12.95 2.04
C ILE A 42 -10.40 13.71 0.76
N GLU A 43 -9.82 13.28 -0.36
CA GLU A 43 -10.33 13.65 -1.66
C GLU A 43 -11.51 12.74 -2.03
N ASP A 44 -12.68 13.32 -2.32
CA ASP A 44 -13.89 12.57 -2.72
C ASP A 44 -13.65 11.59 -3.88
N ARG A 45 -12.61 11.86 -4.66
CA ARG A 45 -12.23 11.14 -5.87
C ARG A 45 -11.50 9.84 -5.57
N LEU A 46 -10.78 9.76 -4.45
CA LEU A 46 -9.91 8.64 -4.10
C LEU A 46 -10.60 7.72 -3.08
N LYS A 47 -11.65 7.03 -3.53
CA LYS A 47 -12.49 6.18 -2.66
C LYS A 47 -11.72 5.13 -1.87
N TYR A 48 -10.63 4.60 -2.44
CA TYR A 48 -9.75 3.62 -1.79
C TYR A 48 -8.90 4.23 -0.65
N LEU A 49 -9.04 5.53 -0.38
CA LEU A 49 -8.44 6.22 0.76
C LEU A 49 -9.48 6.65 1.81
N TRP A 50 -10.78 6.44 1.56
CA TRP A 50 -11.86 6.87 2.47
C TRP A 50 -11.90 6.07 3.77
N LYS A 51 -11.33 4.86 3.75
CA LYS A 51 -11.22 3.97 4.89
C LYS A 51 -9.80 3.49 5.01
N VAL A 52 -9.45 3.11 6.23
CA VAL A 52 -8.20 2.42 6.52
C VAL A 52 -8.50 1.22 7.41
N ARG A 53 -7.65 0.21 7.32
CA ARG A 53 -7.56 -0.83 8.34
C ARG A 53 -6.36 -0.54 9.24
N THR A 54 -6.60 -0.49 10.55
CA THR A 54 -5.57 -0.34 11.59
C THR A 54 -5.46 -1.59 12.45
N PHE A 55 -4.27 -1.86 12.98
CA PHE A 55 -3.93 -3.09 13.70
C PHE A 55 -3.48 -2.78 15.15
N PRO A 56 -4.44 -2.59 16.08
CA PRO A 56 -4.16 -2.28 17.48
C PRO A 56 -3.62 -3.47 18.29
N LYS A 57 -3.76 -4.68 17.75
CA LYS A 57 -3.32 -5.92 18.38
C LYS A 57 -2.30 -6.61 17.49
N GLY A 58 -1.26 -7.14 18.12
CA GLY A 58 -0.18 -7.85 17.45
C GLY A 58 0.96 -6.94 17.00
N ASN A 59 2.14 -7.52 16.89
CA ASN A 59 3.36 -6.80 16.49
C ASN A 59 3.63 -6.87 14.99
N ARG A 60 2.97 -7.80 14.29
CA ARG A 60 3.18 -8.03 12.85
C ARG A 60 1.89 -8.53 12.20
N THR A 61 1.48 -7.85 11.14
CA THR A 61 0.31 -8.23 10.34
C THR A 61 0.69 -8.27 8.87
N CYS A 62 0.38 -9.36 8.17
CA CYS A 62 0.85 -9.61 6.81
C CYS A 62 -0.28 -9.85 5.82
N TYR A 63 -0.34 -9.03 4.77
CA TYR A 63 -1.17 -9.29 3.61
C TYR A 63 -0.50 -10.32 2.71
N LYS A 64 -1.20 -11.44 2.44
CA LYS A 64 -0.77 -12.42 1.44
C LYS A 64 -1.30 -12.02 0.07
N LEU A 65 -0.40 -11.55 -0.79
CA LEU A 65 -0.68 -11.12 -2.15
C LEU A 65 -0.52 -12.30 -3.09
N GLN A 66 -1.64 -12.85 -3.55
CA GLN A 66 -1.70 -14.03 -4.41
C GLN A 66 -2.91 -13.97 -5.34
N PRO A 67 -2.86 -14.62 -6.52
CA PRO A 67 -1.71 -15.35 -7.06
C PRO A 67 -0.65 -14.42 -7.68
N VAL A 68 0.62 -14.85 -7.62
CA VAL A 68 1.72 -14.28 -8.42
C VAL A 68 2.49 -15.40 -9.10
N THR A 69 3.19 -15.08 -10.18
CA THR A 69 3.98 -16.03 -10.97
C THR A 69 5.42 -16.04 -10.46
N PRO A 70 5.94 -17.20 -9.97
CA PRO A 70 7.34 -17.32 -9.63
C PRO A 70 8.24 -16.93 -10.80
N GLY A 71 9.28 -16.17 -10.54
CA GLY A 71 10.21 -15.64 -11.54
C GLY A 71 9.78 -14.32 -12.18
N SER A 72 8.52 -13.87 -12.02
CA SER A 72 8.07 -12.59 -12.56
C SER A 72 8.31 -11.42 -11.61
N LYS A 73 8.48 -10.23 -12.17
CA LYS A 73 8.62 -8.98 -11.39
C LYS A 73 7.28 -8.32 -11.11
N TYR A 74 7.19 -7.68 -9.95
CA TYR A 74 6.01 -6.96 -9.51
C TYR A 74 6.38 -5.62 -8.88
N LEU A 75 5.58 -4.60 -9.20
CA LEU A 75 5.53 -3.33 -8.48
C LEU A 75 4.48 -3.44 -7.37
N ILE A 76 4.88 -3.21 -6.12
CA ILE A 76 4.03 -3.17 -4.94
C ILE A 76 3.90 -1.72 -4.49
N ARG A 77 2.66 -1.23 -4.31
CA ARG A 77 2.37 0.13 -3.86
C ARG A 77 1.42 0.10 -2.67
N PRO A 78 1.93 0.05 -1.42
CA PRO A 78 1.09 0.30 -0.25
C PRO A 78 0.85 1.80 -0.08
N ASN A 79 -0.40 2.14 0.19
CA ASN A 79 -0.91 3.50 0.33
C ASN A 79 -1.32 3.76 1.77
N PHE A 80 -0.97 4.94 2.27
CA PHE A 80 -1.21 5.36 3.64
C PHE A 80 -1.79 6.77 3.65
N LEU A 81 -3.00 6.90 4.18
CA LEU A 81 -3.61 8.17 4.57
C LEU A 81 -4.06 8.04 6.03
N TYR A 82 -3.28 8.62 6.95
CA TYR A 82 -3.61 8.57 8.38
C TYR A 82 -4.80 9.48 8.68
N GLY A 83 -4.75 10.74 8.25
CA GLY A 83 -5.83 11.73 8.41
C GLY A 83 -6.39 11.81 9.82
N ASN A 84 -5.54 11.64 10.84
CA ASN A 84 -5.91 11.74 12.25
C ASN A 84 -7.11 10.87 12.67
N PHE A 85 -7.28 9.67 12.10
CA PHE A 85 -8.46 8.83 12.35
C PHE A 85 -8.67 8.41 13.83
N ASP A 86 -7.64 8.53 14.67
CA ASP A 86 -7.65 8.20 16.10
C ASP A 86 -7.72 9.44 17.00
N GLY A 87 -7.70 10.65 16.43
CA GLY A 87 -7.78 11.93 17.15
C GLY A 87 -6.51 12.32 17.92
N LEU A 88 -5.40 11.60 17.75
CA LEU A 88 -4.18 11.81 18.53
C LEU A 88 -3.20 12.81 17.92
N ASN A 89 -3.47 13.24 16.69
CA ASN A 89 -2.73 14.27 15.94
C ASN A 89 -1.21 14.08 15.96
N SER A 90 -0.77 12.85 15.68
CA SER A 90 0.64 12.44 15.73
C SER A 90 1.10 11.85 14.41
N PHE A 91 2.38 11.50 14.31
CA PHE A 91 2.94 10.77 13.18
C PHE A 91 3.12 9.28 13.53
N PRO A 92 2.16 8.38 13.24
CA PRO A 92 2.36 6.96 13.48
C PRO A 92 3.52 6.41 12.64
N GLN A 93 4.32 5.54 13.26
CA GLN A 93 5.53 4.97 12.67
C GLN A 93 5.52 3.45 12.84
N PHE A 94 5.86 2.74 11.78
CA PHE A 94 5.96 1.29 11.75
C PHE A 94 6.79 0.85 10.54
N ASP A 95 7.26 -0.39 10.54
CA ASP A 95 8.08 -0.92 9.47
C ASP A 95 7.27 -1.76 8.48
N LEU A 96 7.67 -1.70 7.21
CA LEU A 96 7.22 -2.57 6.14
C LEU A 96 8.27 -3.63 5.89
N TYR A 97 7.80 -4.87 5.80
CA TYR A 97 8.57 -6.01 5.34
C TYR A 97 7.93 -6.57 4.08
N LEU A 98 8.75 -6.82 3.07
CA LEU A 98 8.38 -7.62 1.91
C LEU A 98 8.93 -9.02 2.12
N ASP A 99 8.03 -9.98 2.22
CA ASP A 99 8.33 -11.27 2.79
C ASP A 99 8.96 -11.14 4.17
N ASN A 100 10.19 -11.61 4.34
CA ASN A 100 10.93 -11.47 5.60
C ASN A 100 12.06 -10.45 5.52
N THR A 101 12.06 -9.62 4.48
CA THR A 101 13.10 -8.61 4.27
C THR A 101 12.54 -7.23 4.60
N PHE A 102 13.26 -6.48 5.44
CA PHE A 102 12.94 -5.08 5.73
C PHE A 102 12.92 -4.27 4.43
N ALA A 103 11.87 -3.49 4.22
CA ALA A 103 11.69 -2.68 3.03
C ALA A 103 11.79 -1.18 3.33
N GLN A 104 11.03 -0.71 4.33
CA GLN A 104 10.88 0.72 4.58
C GLN A 104 10.24 0.98 5.94
N THR A 105 10.71 2.01 6.67
CA THR A 105 9.95 2.57 7.79
C THR A 105 8.93 3.58 7.26
N VAL A 106 7.65 3.35 7.56
CA VAL A 106 6.59 4.33 7.34
C VAL A 106 6.66 5.37 8.45
N ASN A 107 6.69 6.64 8.06
CA ASN A 107 6.53 7.77 8.97
C ASN A 107 5.36 8.59 8.44
N ALA A 108 4.17 8.33 8.97
CA ALA A 108 2.95 8.80 8.35
C ALA A 108 2.68 10.28 8.67
N SER A 109 2.49 11.09 7.64
CA SER A 109 2.03 12.47 7.79
C SER A 109 0.59 12.51 8.32
N VAL A 110 0.23 13.58 9.03
CA VAL A 110 -1.15 13.79 9.49
C VAL A 110 -2.10 13.96 8.31
N SER A 111 -1.71 14.79 7.34
CA SER A 111 -2.60 15.27 6.28
C SER A 111 -2.25 14.77 4.88
N GLU A 112 -1.06 14.20 4.69
CA GLU A 112 -0.60 13.82 3.35
C GLU A 112 -0.85 12.34 3.07
N TRP A 113 -1.38 12.07 1.88
CA TRP A 113 -1.38 10.73 1.31
C TRP A 113 0.04 10.34 0.92
N GLN A 114 0.51 9.22 1.46
CA GLN A 114 1.84 8.67 1.18
C GLN A 114 1.72 7.34 0.44
N VAL A 115 2.56 7.19 -0.58
CA VAL A 115 2.69 5.96 -1.36
C VAL A 115 4.15 5.57 -1.35
N TYR A 116 4.41 4.32 -0.97
CA TYR A 116 5.71 3.71 -1.18
C TYR A 116 5.65 2.82 -2.41
N GLU A 117 6.78 2.62 -3.09
CA GLU A 117 6.83 1.79 -4.28
C GLU A 117 8.04 0.87 -4.22
N PHE A 118 7.78 -0.43 -4.37
CA PHE A 118 8.80 -1.46 -4.35
C PHE A 118 8.74 -2.30 -5.61
N ILE A 119 9.90 -2.67 -6.16
CA ILE A 119 9.98 -3.64 -7.26
C ILE A 119 10.68 -4.88 -6.75
N VAL A 120 9.96 -6.00 -6.80
CA VAL A 120 10.44 -7.30 -6.31
C VAL A 120 10.30 -8.37 -7.38
N LYS A 121 11.14 -9.41 -7.33
CA LYS A 121 10.97 -10.63 -8.11
C LYS A 121 10.30 -11.69 -7.24
N ALA A 122 9.14 -12.18 -7.64
CA ALA A 122 8.46 -13.24 -6.90
C ALA A 122 9.29 -14.53 -6.98
N THR A 123 9.60 -15.13 -5.82
CA THR A 123 10.28 -16.43 -5.75
C THR A 123 9.32 -17.59 -5.52
N ARG A 124 8.07 -17.28 -5.16
CA ARG A 124 6.99 -18.21 -4.84
C ARG A 124 5.70 -17.76 -5.52
N SER A 125 4.62 -18.52 -5.35
CA SER A 125 3.28 -18.20 -5.88
C SER A 125 2.51 -17.13 -5.08
N CYS A 126 3.15 -16.56 -4.06
CA CYS A 126 2.64 -15.44 -3.27
C CYS A 126 3.79 -14.51 -2.88
N LEU A 127 3.46 -13.24 -2.66
CA LEU A 127 4.29 -12.24 -1.98
C LEU A 127 3.58 -11.84 -0.69
N THR A 128 4.32 -11.48 0.35
CA THR A 128 3.73 -10.96 1.58
C THR A 128 4.18 -9.53 1.85
N LEU A 129 3.23 -8.67 2.19
CA LEU A 129 3.48 -7.31 2.68
C LEU A 129 3.11 -7.29 4.16
N CYS A 130 4.09 -7.12 5.03
CA CYS A 130 3.89 -7.10 6.47
C CYS A 130 4.07 -5.70 7.04
N LEU A 131 3.14 -5.29 7.89
CA LEU A 131 3.22 -4.12 8.74
C LEU A 131 3.68 -4.57 10.12
N CYS A 132 4.81 -4.03 10.57
CA CYS A 132 5.49 -4.40 11.82
C CYS A 132 5.55 -3.21 12.75
N ARG A 133 5.00 -3.36 13.95
CA ARG A 133 4.97 -2.32 14.98
C ARG A 133 6.39 -2.02 15.48
N THR A 134 6.76 -0.74 15.53
CA THR A 134 8.07 -0.28 16.07
C THR A 134 7.95 0.51 17.36
N ASN A 135 6.76 1.04 17.65
CA ASN A 135 6.44 1.80 18.86
C ASN A 135 5.00 1.50 19.31
N GLU A 136 4.44 2.30 20.21
CA GLU A 136 3.09 2.09 20.71
C GLU A 136 1.97 2.46 19.72
N ARG A 137 2.30 3.09 18.58
CA ARG A 137 1.32 3.49 17.56
C ARG A 137 0.92 2.29 16.71
N ASP A 138 -0.34 2.29 16.29
CA ASP A 138 -0.90 1.19 15.54
C ASP A 138 -0.53 1.27 14.05
N PRO A 139 0.02 0.21 13.45
CA PRO A 139 0.18 0.15 12.00
C PRO A 139 -1.18 0.19 11.31
N PHE A 140 -1.24 0.87 10.17
CA PHE A 140 -2.47 1.00 9.39
C PHE A 140 -2.15 0.97 7.90
N ILE A 141 -3.15 0.73 7.05
CA ILE A 141 -3.03 0.77 5.60
C ILE A 141 -4.36 1.17 4.96
N SER A 142 -4.29 1.97 3.89
CA SER A 142 -5.46 2.45 3.15
C SER A 142 -5.73 1.59 1.91
N ALA A 143 -4.68 1.29 1.13
CA ALA A 143 -4.82 0.45 -0.05
C ALA A 143 -3.51 -0.26 -0.42
N ILE A 144 -3.60 -1.35 -1.17
CA ILE A 144 -2.46 -2.05 -1.74
C ILE A 144 -2.67 -2.24 -3.23
N GLU A 145 -1.72 -1.81 -4.04
CA GLU A 145 -1.65 -2.17 -5.45
C GLU A 145 -0.49 -3.13 -5.73
N LEU A 146 -0.73 -4.12 -6.58
CA LEU A 146 0.28 -5.06 -7.08
C LEU A 146 0.17 -5.15 -8.61
N ARG A 147 1.18 -4.65 -9.31
CA ARG A 147 1.22 -4.63 -10.78
C ARG A 147 2.31 -5.58 -11.29
N PRO A 148 2.03 -6.48 -12.25
CA PRO A 148 3.09 -7.21 -12.94
C PRO A 148 3.95 -6.23 -13.73
N MET A 149 5.25 -6.47 -13.77
CA MET A 149 6.23 -5.63 -14.45
C MET A 149 6.89 -6.40 -15.60
N PRO A 150 7.14 -5.77 -16.75
CA PRO A 150 7.91 -6.39 -17.82
C PRO A 150 9.31 -6.78 -17.35
N ASP A 151 9.76 -7.98 -17.73
CA ASP A 151 11.05 -8.50 -17.28
C ASP A 151 12.26 -7.69 -17.79
N ALA A 152 12.11 -6.94 -18.88
CA ALA A 152 13.17 -6.09 -19.42
C ALA A 152 13.47 -4.84 -18.55
N ILE A 153 12.49 -4.34 -17.79
CA ILE A 153 12.62 -3.09 -17.03
C ILE A 153 13.17 -3.39 -15.64
N TYR A 154 14.24 -2.69 -15.21
CA TYR A 154 14.96 -2.99 -13.96
C TYR A 154 15.54 -4.42 -13.93
N PRO A 155 16.50 -4.77 -14.81
CA PRO A 155 17.09 -6.11 -14.89
C PRO A 155 17.87 -6.50 -13.62
N VAL A 156 18.26 -5.51 -12.81
CA VAL A 156 19.00 -5.72 -11.57
C VAL A 156 18.15 -6.44 -10.50
N VAL A 157 16.82 -6.28 -10.55
CA VAL A 157 15.88 -6.90 -9.59
C VAL A 157 15.89 -8.42 -9.77
N ASN A 158 16.20 -9.12 -8.69
CA ASN A 158 16.31 -10.58 -8.68
C ASN A 158 15.76 -11.16 -7.35
N ALA A 159 15.98 -12.44 -7.09
CA ALA A 159 15.44 -13.13 -5.92
C ALA A 159 15.93 -12.58 -4.57
N THR A 160 17.09 -11.91 -4.54
CA THR A 160 17.69 -11.36 -3.31
C THR A 160 17.77 -9.83 -3.32
N LEU A 161 17.50 -9.19 -4.47
CA LEU A 161 17.58 -7.75 -4.63
C LEU A 161 16.23 -7.16 -5.05
N ALA A 162 15.66 -6.33 -4.17
CA ALA A 162 14.50 -5.49 -4.44
C ALA A 162 14.94 -4.04 -4.67
N LEU A 163 14.10 -3.24 -5.33
CA LEU A 163 14.26 -1.79 -5.43
C LEU A 163 13.18 -1.10 -4.60
N ASN A 164 13.56 -0.01 -3.93
CA ASN A 164 12.67 0.93 -3.29
C ASN A 164 12.76 2.27 -4.04
N MET A 165 11.62 2.85 -4.41
CA MET A 165 11.57 4.11 -5.13
C MET A 165 11.86 5.27 -4.20
N LEU A 166 12.91 6.05 -4.51
CA LEU A 166 13.24 7.27 -3.79
C LEU A 166 12.62 8.51 -4.43
N SER A 167 12.67 8.62 -5.75
CA SER A 167 12.00 9.69 -6.49
C SER A 167 11.69 9.27 -7.92
N ARG A 168 10.64 9.87 -8.49
CA ARG A 168 10.29 9.79 -9.90
C ARG A 168 10.12 11.22 -10.42
N GLN A 169 10.94 11.62 -11.38
CA GLN A 169 10.94 12.97 -11.92
C GLN A 169 10.72 12.94 -13.43
N ASN A 170 9.86 13.84 -13.91
CA ASN A 170 9.74 14.14 -15.33
C ASN A 170 10.46 15.46 -15.59
N PHE A 171 11.62 15.39 -16.26
CA PHE A 171 12.41 16.58 -16.62
C PHE A 171 11.90 17.30 -17.88
N GLY A 172 10.90 16.73 -18.56
CA GLY A 172 10.25 17.31 -19.73
C GLY A 172 9.11 18.27 -19.38
N ARG A 173 8.52 18.89 -20.41
CA ARG A 173 7.31 19.72 -20.28
C ARG A 173 6.14 18.84 -19.87
N ARG A 174 5.33 19.27 -18.88
CA ARG A 174 4.08 18.57 -18.51
C ARG A 174 3.22 18.38 -19.76
N ASP A 175 2.94 17.15 -20.13
CA ASP A 175 1.81 16.85 -21.01
C ASP A 175 0.54 17.29 -20.29
N ARG A 176 -0.25 18.16 -20.93
CA ARG A 176 -1.47 18.76 -20.38
C ARG A 176 -2.62 17.75 -20.15
N ASN A 177 -2.39 16.45 -20.31
CA ASN A 177 -3.43 15.42 -20.41
C ASN A 177 -3.26 14.31 -19.37
N TRP A 178 -3.19 14.66 -18.08
CA TRP A 178 -3.36 13.69 -17.00
C TRP A 178 -4.45 14.21 -16.06
N TYR A 179 -5.67 13.78 -16.32
CA TYR A 179 -6.79 13.77 -15.37
C TYR A 179 -7.09 12.30 -15.11
#